data_AF-A0A392RB06-F1
#
_entry.id   AF-A0A392RB06-F1
#
_cell.length_a   1.000
_cell.length_b   1.000
_cell.length_c   1.000
_cell.angle_alpha   90.00
_cell.angle_beta   90.00
_cell.angle_gamma   90.00
#
_symmetry.space_group_name_H-M   'P 1'
#
loop_
_entity.id
_entity.type
_entity.pdbx_description
1 polymer ?
#
loop_
_entity_poly.entity_id
_entity_poly.type
_entity_poly.pdbx_seq_one_letter_code
_entity_poly.pdbx_strand_id
1 'polypeptide(L)'
;MLKCWKDVHGYNLFVREKWKSFQVNGWGGFVLKEKFKMIKAALKEWHMTHAQNLPSRIESLKDRLSTLDQKGEDEVLSEEELVEFHGVTSDIHSLSQLNASISWQQSRSLWLKEGDA
;
A
#
# COMPACT_ATOMS: atom_id res chain seq x y z
N MET A 1 12.30 2.61 6.32
CA MET A 1 11.22 1.63 6.10
C MET A 1 9.93 2.44 6.14
N LEU A 2 9.04 2.28 5.16
CA LEU A 2 7.84 3.10 5.11
C LEU A 2 6.89 2.66 6.24
N LYS A 3 6.50 3.59 7.12
CA LYS A 3 5.64 3.33 8.30
C LYS A 3 4.22 2.89 7.91
N CYS A 4 3.78 3.19 6.70
CA CYS A 4 2.43 2.92 6.21
C CYS A 4 2.23 1.48 5.70
N TRP A 5 3.29 0.67 5.62
CA TRP A 5 3.14 -0.72 5.16
C TRP A 5 2.24 -1.56 6.08
N LYS A 6 2.20 -1.23 7.38
CA LYS A 6 1.32 -1.90 8.34
C LYS A 6 -0.17 -1.69 8.06
N ASP A 7 -0.51 -0.63 7.32
CA ASP A 7 -1.88 -0.25 7.00
C ASP A 7 -2.39 -0.96 5.73
N VAL A 8 -1.50 -1.67 5.01
CA VAL A 8 -1.86 -2.52 3.87
C VAL A 8 -2.41 -3.85 4.37
N HIS A 9 -3.60 -4.24 3.89
CA HIS A 9 -4.20 -5.53 4.22
C HIS A 9 -3.22 -6.69 3.93
N GLY A 10 -3.13 -7.64 4.84
CA GLY A 10 -2.21 -8.79 4.74
C GLY A 10 -0.78 -8.54 5.24
N TYR A 11 -0.38 -7.30 5.58
CA TYR A 11 0.98 -6.99 6.05
C TYR A 11 1.44 -7.88 7.22
N ASN A 12 0.61 -7.96 8.27
CA ASN A 12 0.96 -8.72 9.48
C ASN A 12 1.11 -10.23 9.20
N LEU A 13 0.27 -10.76 8.31
CA LEU A 13 0.35 -12.15 7.88
C LEU A 13 1.64 -12.39 7.10
N PHE A 14 1.92 -11.54 6.10
CA PHE A 14 3.13 -11.63 5.28
C PHE A 14 4.41 -11.59 6.12
N VAL A 15 4.53 -10.61 7.03
CA VAL A 15 5.72 -10.46 7.88
C VAL A 15 5.90 -11.70 8.75
N ARG A 16 4.82 -12.22 9.34
CA ARG A 16 4.84 -13.41 10.19
C ARG A 16 5.28 -14.65 9.41
N GLU A 17 4.74 -14.86 8.22
CA GLU A 17 5.06 -16.01 7.38
C GLU A 17 6.50 -15.97 6.86
N LYS A 18 6.94 -14.82 6.33
CA LYS A 18 8.33 -14.63 5.89
C LYS A 18 9.30 -14.83 7.04
N TRP A 19 9.03 -14.25 8.21
CA TRP A 19 9.90 -14.39 9.38
C TRP A 19 10.09 -15.85 9.81
N LYS A 20 9.01 -16.64 9.78
CA LYS A 20 9.04 -18.07 10.07
C LYS A 20 9.80 -18.87 8.99
N SER A 21 9.70 -18.47 7.73
CA SER A 21 10.39 -19.15 6.62
C SER A 21 11.91 -18.96 6.62
N PHE A 22 12.43 -17.90 7.22
CA PHE A 22 13.86 -17.63 7.20
C PHE A 22 14.63 -18.61 8.08
N GLN A 23 15.51 -19.38 7.45
CA GLN A 23 16.45 -20.28 8.09
C GLN A 23 17.85 -19.67 8.02
N VAL A 24 18.43 -19.37 9.18
CA VAL A 24 19.78 -18.81 9.31
C VAL A 24 20.45 -19.51 10.49
N ASN A 25 21.66 -20.02 10.28
CA ASN A 25 22.45 -20.70 11.30
C ASN A 25 23.55 -19.76 11.83
N GLY A 26 23.93 -19.94 13.09
CA GLY A 26 24.98 -19.17 13.76
C GLY A 26 24.58 -18.74 15.17
N TRP A 27 25.37 -17.87 15.79
CA TRP A 27 25.03 -17.30 17.09
C TRP A 27 23.85 -16.34 16.98
N GLY A 28 23.09 -16.17 18.06
CA GLY A 28 21.80 -15.48 18.04
C GLY A 28 21.82 -14.07 17.44
N GLY A 29 22.87 -13.28 17.69
CA GLY A 29 22.99 -11.93 17.11
C GLY A 29 23.20 -11.93 15.60
N PHE A 30 23.97 -12.90 15.07
CA PHE A 30 24.12 -13.07 13.63
C PHE A 30 22.81 -13.51 12.98
N VAL A 31 22.15 -14.51 13.57
CA VAL A 31 20.83 -14.98 13.10
C VAL A 31 19.84 -13.82 13.01
N LEU A 32 19.76 -13.00 14.06
CA LEU A 32 18.86 -11.85 14.10
C LEU A 32 19.21 -10.79 13.04
N LYS A 33 20.50 -10.44 12.89
CA LYS A 33 20.98 -9.49 11.89
C LYS A 33 20.60 -9.91 10.47
N GLU A 34 20.83 -11.18 10.12
CA GLU A 34 20.54 -11.67 8.77
C GLU A 34 19.04 -11.79 8.53
N LYS A 35 18.25 -12.26 9.51
CA LYS A 35 16.77 -12.24 9.40
C LYS A 35 16.23 -10.83 9.18
N PHE A 36 16.80 -9.81 9.83
CA PHE A 36 16.42 -8.42 9.57
C PHE A 36 16.77 -7.93 8.16
N LYS A 37 17.89 -8.36 7.58
CA LYS A 37 18.20 -8.07 6.17
C LYS A 37 17.20 -8.74 5.23
N MET A 38 16.88 -10.01 5.47
CA MET A 38 15.96 -10.78 4.65
C MET A 38 14.54 -10.18 4.69
N ILE A 39 14.02 -9.83 5.88
CA ILE A 39 12.69 -9.21 5.96
C ILE A 39 12.66 -7.83 5.29
N LYS A 40 13.75 -7.05 5.39
CA LYS A 40 13.86 -5.76 4.70
C LYS A 40 13.79 -5.93 3.18
N ALA A 41 14.46 -6.95 2.63
CA ALA A 41 14.41 -7.26 1.20
C ALA A 41 13.01 -7.74 0.76
N ALA A 42 12.42 -8.68 1.50
CA ALA A 42 11.07 -9.20 1.22
C ALA A 42 10.00 -8.08 1.26
N LEU A 43 10.11 -7.15 2.22
CA LEU A 43 9.21 -6.01 2.30
C LEU A 43 9.38 -5.02 1.14
N LYS A 44 10.60 -4.87 0.61
CA LYS A 44 10.84 -4.05 -0.58
C LYS A 44 10.13 -4.64 -1.80
N GLU A 45 10.18 -5.96 -1.97
CA GLU A 45 9.47 -6.67 -3.03
C GLU A 45 7.94 -6.60 -2.86
N TRP A 46 7.45 -6.79 -1.63
CA TRP A 46 6.03 -6.62 -1.29
C TRP A 46 5.52 -5.23 -1.67
N HIS A 47 6.30 -4.19 -1.40
CA HIS A 47 5.94 -2.82 -1.75
C HIS A 47 5.79 -2.62 -3.26
N MET A 48 6.69 -3.19 -4.08
CA MET A 48 6.61 -3.10 -5.54
C MET A 48 5.32 -3.74 -6.08
N THR A 49 4.93 -4.88 -5.51
CA THR A 49 3.75 -5.63 -5.95
C THR A 49 2.43 -5.06 -5.44
N HIS A 50 2.40 -4.45 -4.25
CA HIS A 50 1.14 -4.05 -3.59
C HIS A 50 0.87 -2.54 -3.61
N ALA A 51 1.89 -1.70 -3.76
CA ALA A 51 1.78 -0.26 -3.53
C ALA A 51 2.47 0.62 -4.61
N GLN A 52 3.07 0.05 -5.64
CA GLN A 52 3.74 0.84 -6.68
C GLN A 52 2.76 1.51 -7.66
N ASN A 53 1.61 0.88 -7.93
CA ASN A 53 0.62 1.38 -8.90
C ASN A 53 -0.55 2.12 -8.24
N LEU A 54 -0.36 2.68 -7.04
CA LEU A 54 -1.43 3.38 -6.33
C LEU A 54 -2.01 4.57 -7.12
N PRO A 55 -1.21 5.46 -7.75
CA PRO A 55 -1.77 6.57 -8.53
C PRO A 55 -2.66 6.09 -9.68
N SER A 56 -2.20 5.10 -10.46
CA SER A 56 -2.98 4.54 -11.58
C SER A 56 -4.25 3.83 -11.12
N ARG A 57 -4.21 3.13 -9.97
CA ARG A 57 -5.41 2.51 -9.38
C ARG A 57 -6.42 3.55 -8.92
N ILE A 58 -5.94 4.63 -8.28
CA ILE A 58 -6.81 5.75 -7.87
C ILE A 58 -7.47 6.37 -9.10
N GLU A 59 -6.71 6.59 -10.18
CA GLU A 59 -7.26 7.16 -11.42
C GLU A 59 -8.33 6.25 -12.04
N SER A 60 -8.04 4.95 -12.18
CA SER A 60 -9.02 3.99 -12.69
C SER A 60 -10.29 3.92 -11.83
N LEU A 61 -10.17 4.06 -10.51
CA LEU A 61 -11.34 4.11 -9.62
C LEU A 61 -12.11 5.43 -9.77
N LYS A 62 -11.43 6.56 -9.98
CA LYS A 62 -12.09 7.85 -10.28
C LYS A 62 -12.85 7.79 -11.60
N ASP A 63 -12.28 7.18 -12.64
CA ASP A 63 -12.97 6.97 -13.92
C ASP A 63 -14.25 6.13 -13.73
N ARG A 64 -14.14 5.06 -12.92
CA ARG A 64 -15.29 4.22 -12.59
C ARG A 64 -16.35 4.97 -11.78
N LEU A 65 -15.93 5.78 -10.80
CA LEU A 65 -16.82 6.60 -9.99
C LEU A 65 -17.56 7.63 -10.88
N SER A 66 -16.84 8.30 -11.77
CA SER A 66 -17.41 9.24 -12.74
C SER A 66 -18.47 8.59 -13.64
N THR A 67 -18.22 7.35 -14.06
CA THR A 67 -19.19 6.57 -14.86
C THR A 67 -20.48 6.30 -14.08
N LEU A 68 -20.37 5.92 -12.80
CA LEU A 68 -21.54 5.68 -11.94
C LEU A 68 -22.28 6.98 -11.59
N ASP A 69 -21.55 8.07 -11.38
CA ASP A 69 -22.12 9.39 -11.09
C ASP A 69 -22.94 9.89 -12.28
N GLN A 70 -22.38 9.85 -13.50
CA GLN A 70 -23.11 10.20 -14.73
C GLN A 70 -24.36 9.35 -14.93
N LYS A 71 -24.27 8.05 -14.66
CA LYS A 71 -25.43 7.16 -14.74
C LYS A 71 -26.50 7.54 -13.72
N GLY A 72 -26.11 7.91 -12.51
CA GLY A 72 -27.01 8.35 -11.44
C GLY A 72 -27.72 9.69 -11.72
N GLU A 73 -27.14 10.53 -12.59
CA GLU A 73 -27.80 11.74 -13.08
C GLU A 73 -28.90 11.42 -14.12
N ASP A 74 -28.67 10.42 -14.98
CA ASP A 74 -29.59 10.03 -16.05
C ASP A 74 -30.72 9.11 -15.55
N GLU A 75 -30.42 8.20 -14.62
CA GLU A 75 -31.34 7.20 -14.11
C GLU A 75 -31.06 6.80 -12.65
N VAL A 76 -32.05 6.18 -12.00
CA VAL A 76 -31.87 5.68 -10.63
C VAL A 76 -30.94 4.47 -10.65
N LEU A 77 -29.83 4.55 -9.91
CA LEU A 77 -28.89 3.45 -9.73
C LEU A 77 -29.55 2.22 -9.09
N SER A 78 -29.16 1.03 -9.52
CA SER A 78 -29.59 -0.20 -8.85
C SER A 78 -28.95 -0.30 -7.46
N GLU A 79 -29.50 -1.18 -6.60
CA GLU A 79 -28.93 -1.43 -5.28
C GLU A 79 -27.47 -1.93 -5.37
N GLU A 80 -27.18 -2.79 -6.36
CA GLU A 80 -25.82 -3.28 -6.61
C GLU A 80 -24.87 -2.15 -7.01
N GLU A 81 -25.34 -1.19 -7.80
CA GLU A 81 -24.57 -0.04 -8.27
C GLU A 81 -24.33 0.97 -7.15
N LEU A 82 -25.30 1.16 -6.24
CA LEU A 82 -25.12 1.97 -5.03
C LEU A 82 -24.07 1.35 -4.10
N VAL A 83 -24.12 0.02 -3.90
CA VAL A 83 -23.11 -0.69 -3.12
C VAL A 83 -21.73 -0.55 -3.77
N GLU A 84 -21.64 -0.67 -5.09
CA GLU A 84 -20.39 -0.45 -5.84
C GLU A 84 -19.89 0.99 -5.66
N PHE A 85 -20.77 1.99 -5.82
CA PHE A 85 -20.43 3.41 -5.67
C PHE A 85 -19.80 3.73 -4.31
N HIS A 86 -20.41 3.22 -3.23
CA HIS A 86 -19.88 3.37 -1.88
C HIS A 86 -18.54 2.64 -1.71
N GLY A 87 -18.41 1.43 -2.27
CA GLY A 87 -17.16 0.67 -2.26
C GLY A 87 -16.02 1.41 -2.97
N VAL A 88 -16.25 1.87 -4.19
CA VAL A 88 -15.28 2.63 -5.00
C VAL A 88 -14.87 3.92 -4.28
N THR A 89 -15.82 4.65 -3.69
CA THR A 89 -15.54 5.87 -2.92
C THR A 89 -14.65 5.58 -1.70
N SER A 90 -14.97 4.52 -0.94
CA SER A 90 -14.17 4.08 0.20
C SER A 90 -12.75 3.67 -0.20
N ASP A 91 -12.61 2.96 -1.32
CA ASP A 91 -11.32 2.53 -1.86
C ASP A 91 -10.47 3.72 -2.32
N ILE A 92 -11.07 4.69 -3.03
CA ILE A 92 -10.37 5.93 -3.43
C ILE A 92 -9.83 6.66 -2.20
N HIS A 93 -10.64 6.82 -1.15
CA HIS A 93 -10.22 7.48 0.08
C HIS A 93 -9.03 6.75 0.73
N SER A 94 -9.17 5.43 0.91
CA SER A 94 -8.17 4.59 1.57
C SER A 94 -6.84 4.56 0.80
N LEU A 95 -6.91 4.41 -0.53
CA LEU A 95 -5.72 4.41 -1.39
C LEU A 95 -5.06 5.78 -1.46
N SER A 96 -5.85 6.86 -1.48
CA SER A 96 -5.32 8.23 -1.48
C SER A 96 -4.57 8.56 -0.19
N GLN A 97 -5.11 8.13 0.96
CA GLN A 97 -4.45 8.28 2.25
C GLN A 97 -3.12 7.51 2.31
N LEU A 98 -3.10 6.27 1.78
CA LEU A 98 -1.89 5.47 1.68
C LEU A 98 -0.86 6.14 0.75
N ASN A 99 -1.30 6.62 -0.42
CA ASN A 99 -0.45 7.29 -1.39
C ASN A 99 0.20 8.56 -0.80
N ALA A 100 -0.58 9.42 -0.14
CA ALA A 100 -0.08 10.62 0.54
C ALA A 100 0.95 10.26 1.63
N SER A 101 0.67 9.22 2.42
CA SER A 101 1.58 8.73 3.46
C SER A 101 2.92 8.23 2.89
N ILE A 102 2.89 7.54 1.75
CA ILE A 102 4.10 7.08 1.05
C ILE A 102 4.89 8.29 0.52
N SER A 103 4.23 9.20 -0.19
CA SER A 103 4.84 10.39 -0.77
C SER A 103 5.54 11.24 0.28
N TRP A 104 4.89 11.49 1.42
CA TRP A 104 5.48 12.26 2.51
C TRP A 104 6.74 11.59 3.08
N GLN A 105 6.70 10.28 3.27
CA GLN A 105 7.85 9.55 3.81
C GLN A 105 9.01 9.46 2.81
N GLN A 106 8.71 9.34 1.52
CA GLN A 106 9.71 9.37 0.46
C GLN A 106 10.38 10.74 0.38
N SER A 107 9.59 11.82 0.34
CA SER A 107 10.10 13.21 0.37
C SER A 107 10.99 13.45 1.59
N ARG A 108 10.53 13.06 2.80
CA ARG A 108 11.35 13.16 4.01
C ARG A 108 12.64 12.35 3.94
N SER A 109 12.59 11.15 3.34
CA SER A 109 13.79 10.32 3.16
C SER A 109 14.74 10.90 2.11
N LEU A 110 14.23 11.61 1.12
CA LEU A 110 15.02 12.29 0.09
C LEU A 110 15.74 13.49 0.72
N TRP A 111 15.00 14.33 1.44
CA TRP A 111 15.54 15.46 2.18
C TRP A 111 16.64 15.06 3.16
N LEU A 112 16.45 13.97 3.92
CA LEU A 112 17.49 13.46 4.83
C LEU A 112 18.77 12.98 4.12
N LYS A 113 18.71 12.66 2.83
CA LYS A 113 19.86 12.24 2.03
C LYS A 113 20.54 13.39 1.32
N GLU A 114 19.75 14.35 0.83
CA GLU A 114 20.21 15.42 -0.07
C GLU A 114 20.44 16.75 0.65
N GLY A 115 19.84 16.95 1.83
CA GLY A 115 19.88 18.21 2.56
C GLY A 115 18.91 19.26 2.00
N ASP A 116 18.88 20.45 2.61
CA ASP A 116 18.32 21.65 1.96
C ASP A 116 19.42 22.21 1.06
N ALA A 117 19.25 22.04 -0.26
CA ALA A 117 20.03 22.74 -1.26
C ALA A 117 19.45 24.14 -1.50
#